data_AF-A0A256IM72-F1
#
_entry.id   AF-A0A256IM72-F1
#
_cell.length_a   1.000
_cell.length_b   1.000
_cell.length_c   1.000
_cell.angle_alpha   90.00
_cell.angle_beta   90.00
_cell.angle_gamma   90.00
#
_symmetry.space_group_name_H-M   'P 1'
#
loop_
_entity.id
_entity.type
_entity.pdbx_description
1 polymer ?
#
loop_
_entity_poly.entity_id
_entity_poly.type
_entity_poly.pdbx_seq_one_letter_code
_entity_poly.pdbx_strand_id
1 'polypeptide(L)'
;MKTQGEYAPGTYENHFGSWSTALREAGFEPMQEYQVPSEQILEEITRLATESGEPPTSAEMREQGQYSVTVAQNHFGSWNEALKAAGYNPRKRMQVPDEELLEEISRLTDELGKVPTAKEMSANGEFSHKPYIRRWNGWQAAVRAAGYEPVGRPAGPDHHNWKEQPVHEWREYGDNWDQQRQKALERDDYTCQTPGCEWTQDAHREAFKRGLHVHHIRPLSAFGADENEVDFEQANCLENLVTVCAEHHHLWERASPLRLDTR
;
A
#
# COMPACT_ATOMS: atom_id res chain seq x y z
N MET A 1 14.87 46.30 4.99
CA MET A 1 16.01 45.41 4.71
C MET A 1 16.11 44.93 3.26
N LYS A 2 15.08 44.29 2.66
CA LYS A 2 15.12 43.97 1.21
C LYS A 2 14.99 45.18 0.27
N THR A 3 14.49 46.31 0.77
CA THR A 3 14.19 47.49 -0.03
C THR A 3 14.83 48.79 0.47
N GLN A 4 15.42 48.79 1.67
CA GLN A 4 15.86 50.00 2.40
C GLN A 4 17.09 49.75 3.32
N GLY A 5 17.68 48.54 3.31
CA GLY A 5 18.83 48.22 4.18
C GLY A 5 20.13 48.17 3.38
N GLU A 6 21.24 48.62 3.96
CA GLU A 6 22.57 48.57 3.31
C GLU A 6 23.07 47.12 3.09
N TYR A 7 22.59 46.17 3.90
CA TYR A 7 23.01 44.77 3.83
C TYR A 7 21.81 43.84 3.62
N ALA A 8 22.05 42.75 2.89
CA ALA A 8 21.06 41.71 2.63
C ALA A 8 20.75 40.90 3.91
N PRO A 9 19.55 40.30 4.03
CA PRO A 9 19.19 39.44 5.16
C PRO A 9 20.19 38.32 5.47
N GLY A 10 20.71 37.65 4.44
CA GLY A 10 21.71 36.60 4.62
C GLY A 10 23.04 37.08 5.20
N THR A 11 23.38 38.37 5.09
CA THR A 11 24.60 38.93 5.70
C THR A 11 24.55 38.88 7.22
N TYR A 12 23.39 39.16 7.80
CA TYR A 12 23.20 39.11 9.26
C TYR A 12 23.11 37.67 9.77
N GLU A 13 22.49 36.76 9.01
CA GLU A 13 22.47 35.32 9.34
C GLU A 13 23.88 34.71 9.34
N ASN A 14 24.72 35.04 8.35
CA ASN A 14 26.07 34.50 8.28
C ASN A 14 27.01 35.05 9.38
N HIS A 15 26.80 36.28 9.83
CA HIS A 15 27.68 36.92 10.82
C HIS A 15 27.25 36.69 12.26
N PHE A 16 25.94 36.73 12.54
CA PHE A 16 25.37 36.63 13.88
C PHE A 16 24.62 35.31 14.13
N GLY A 17 24.59 34.40 13.15
CA GLY A 17 23.87 33.14 13.20
C GLY A 17 22.34 33.27 13.00
N SER A 18 21.73 34.36 13.46
CA SER A 18 20.32 34.68 13.19
C SER A 18 20.04 36.18 13.31
N TRP A 19 18.95 36.63 12.68
CA TRP A 19 18.45 38.00 12.81
C TRP A 19 18.09 38.37 14.26
N SER A 20 17.53 37.43 15.02
CA SER A 20 17.19 37.62 16.43
C SER A 20 18.44 37.79 17.30
N THR A 21 19.53 37.09 16.98
CA THR A 21 20.83 37.27 17.64
C THR A 21 21.40 38.66 17.36
N ALA A 22 21.37 39.08 16.08
CA ALA A 22 21.86 40.40 15.68
C ALA A 22 21.12 41.55 16.40
N LEU A 23 19.79 41.41 16.60
CA LEU A 23 19.00 42.39 17.34
C LEU A 23 19.38 42.45 18.83
N ARG A 24 19.57 41.30 19.49
CA ARG A 24 19.98 41.25 20.90
C ARG A 24 21.37 41.86 21.12
N GLU A 25 22.34 41.56 20.26
CA GLU A 25 23.68 42.16 20.33
C GLU A 25 23.65 43.67 20.07
N ALA A 26 22.72 44.13 19.21
CA ALA A 26 22.47 45.55 18.97
C ALA A 26 21.65 46.23 20.09
N GLY A 27 21.32 45.52 21.18
CA GLY A 27 20.58 46.07 22.33
C GLY A 27 19.09 46.30 22.06
N PHE A 28 18.54 45.67 21.02
CA PHE A 28 17.11 45.69 20.70
C PHE A 28 16.46 44.39 21.11
N GLU A 29 15.26 44.49 21.66
CA GLU A 29 14.46 43.31 21.96
C GLU A 29 13.72 42.82 20.72
N PRO A 30 14.00 41.60 20.22
CA PRO A 30 13.43 41.14 18.97
C PRO A 30 11.91 41.04 19.04
N MET A 31 11.20 41.68 18.11
CA MET A 31 9.73 41.70 18.07
C MET A 31 9.08 40.36 17.68
N GLN A 32 9.86 39.29 17.47
CA GLN A 32 9.38 37.92 17.28
C GLN A 32 10.08 36.96 18.24
N GLU A 33 9.55 36.86 19.45
CA GLU A 33 9.63 35.64 20.26
C GLU A 33 8.73 34.56 19.63
N TYR A 34 9.19 33.90 18.57
CA TYR A 34 8.48 32.73 18.01
C TYR A 34 9.44 31.62 17.61
N GLN A 35 10.36 31.25 18.51
CA GLN A 35 10.78 29.84 18.57
C GLN A 35 9.96 29.21 19.68
N VAL A 36 8.80 28.67 19.31
CA VAL A 36 7.99 27.84 20.22
C VAL A 36 8.88 26.68 20.67
N PRO A 37 9.15 26.47 21.96
CA PRO A 37 9.94 25.33 22.41
C PRO A 37 9.34 24.02 21.92
N SER A 38 10.18 23.09 21.49
CA SER A 38 9.74 21.77 21.00
C SER A 38 8.83 21.09 22.02
N GLU A 39 9.10 21.25 23.32
CA GLU A 39 8.32 20.70 24.42
C GLU A 39 6.87 21.18 24.42
N GLN A 40 6.62 22.46 24.15
CA GLN A 40 5.25 23.00 24.13
C GLN A 40 4.44 22.42 22.97
N ILE A 41 5.09 22.12 21.84
CA ILE A 41 4.46 21.46 20.69
C ILE A 41 4.07 20.03 21.07
N LEU A 42 4.94 19.31 21.80
CA LEU A 42 4.66 17.94 22.26
C LEU A 42 3.55 17.90 23.31
N GLU A 43 3.53 18.86 24.24
CA GLU A 43 2.46 19.02 25.23
C GLU A 43 1.12 19.25 24.54
N GLU A 44 1.08 20.09 23.51
CA GLU A 44 -0.15 20.36 22.76
C GLU A 44 -0.63 19.14 21.96
N ILE A 45 0.29 18.38 21.35
CA ILE A 45 -0.04 17.09 20.72
C ILE A 45 -0.64 16.12 21.73
N THR A 46 -0.05 16.04 22.93
CA THR A 46 -0.49 15.16 24.03
C THR A 46 -1.87 15.57 24.54
N ARG A 47 -2.14 16.87 24.67
CA ARG A 47 -3.45 17.41 25.08
C ARG A 47 -4.53 16.98 24.09
N LEU A 48 -4.34 17.25 22.80
CA LEU A 48 -5.29 16.88 21.75
C LEU A 48 -5.49 15.35 21.65
N ALA A 49 -4.43 14.58 21.83
CA ALA A 49 -4.53 13.11 21.86
C ALA A 49 -5.36 12.61 23.06
N THR A 50 -5.19 13.23 24.22
CA THR A 50 -5.93 12.86 25.44
C THR A 50 -7.41 13.19 25.32
N GLU A 51 -7.76 14.33 24.70
CA GLU A 51 -9.14 14.77 24.51
C GLU A 51 -9.90 13.90 23.51
N SER A 52 -9.24 13.47 22.44
CA SER A 52 -9.86 12.65 21.39
C SER A 52 -9.72 11.13 21.61
N GLY A 53 -8.87 10.71 22.54
CA GLY A 53 -8.52 9.30 22.77
C GLY A 53 -7.61 8.70 21.69
N GLU A 54 -7.18 9.49 20.70
CA GLU A 54 -6.37 9.06 19.58
C GLU A 54 -5.35 10.14 19.16
N PRO A 55 -4.15 9.79 18.63
CA PRO A 55 -3.13 10.77 18.26
C PRO A 55 -3.62 11.83 17.26
N PRO A 56 -3.47 13.16 17.46
CA PRO A 56 -4.11 14.14 16.59
C PRO A 56 -3.62 14.07 15.15
N THR A 57 -4.56 14.23 14.22
CA THR A 57 -4.29 14.51 12.82
C THR A 57 -3.81 15.95 12.64
N SER A 58 -3.12 16.22 11.53
CA SER A 58 -2.75 17.59 11.17
C SER A 58 -3.97 18.52 10.99
N ALA A 59 -5.16 17.97 10.72
CA ALA A 59 -6.37 18.77 10.58
C ALA A 59 -6.88 19.21 11.97
N GLU A 60 -6.96 18.27 12.92
CA GLU A 60 -7.32 18.57 14.31
C GLU A 60 -6.35 19.59 14.93
N MET A 61 -5.04 19.50 14.68
CA MET A 61 -4.09 20.53 15.13
C MET A 61 -4.35 21.90 14.49
N ARG A 62 -4.78 21.99 13.23
CA ARG A 62 -5.13 23.29 12.61
C ARG A 62 -6.42 23.89 13.15
N GLU A 63 -7.38 23.04 13.51
CA GLU A 63 -8.71 23.47 13.92
C GLU A 63 -8.82 23.74 15.42
N GLN A 64 -8.11 22.95 16.23
CA GLN A 64 -8.28 22.87 17.69
C GLN A 64 -6.96 23.09 18.45
N GLY A 65 -5.84 23.16 17.73
CA GLY A 65 -4.51 23.28 18.30
C GLY A 65 -4.06 24.72 18.49
N GLN A 66 -3.20 24.93 19.48
CA GLN A 66 -2.57 26.22 19.77
C GLN A 66 -1.45 26.59 18.79
N TYR A 67 -0.87 25.60 18.09
CA TYR A 67 0.25 25.79 17.19
C TYR A 67 -0.09 25.38 15.76
N SER A 68 0.52 26.06 14.79
CA SER A 68 0.39 25.64 13.40
C SER A 68 1.12 24.32 13.15
N VAL A 69 0.58 23.51 12.24
CA VAL A 69 1.25 22.28 11.77
C VAL A 69 2.64 22.58 11.20
N THR A 70 2.82 23.74 10.57
CA THR A 70 4.11 24.17 10.01
C THR A 70 5.16 24.37 11.10
N VAL A 71 4.78 24.93 12.26
CA VAL A 71 5.69 25.09 13.41
C VAL A 71 6.15 23.72 13.92
N ALA A 72 5.23 22.76 14.07
CA ALA A 72 5.60 21.39 14.42
C ALA A 72 6.52 20.74 13.37
N GLN A 73 6.22 20.90 12.08
CA GLN A 73 7.05 20.35 11.00
C GLN A 73 8.45 20.96 10.97
N ASN A 74 8.60 22.26 11.25
CA ASN A 74 9.92 22.91 11.28
C ASN A 74 10.80 22.39 12.43
N HIS A 75 10.21 22.02 13.57
CA HIS A 75 10.94 21.49 14.72
C HIS A 75 11.32 20.01 14.56
N PHE A 76 10.41 19.19 14.00
CA PHE A 76 10.55 17.73 14.00
C PHE A 76 10.74 17.13 12.60
N GLY A 77 10.77 17.94 11.55
CA GLY A 77 10.90 17.54 10.14
C GLY A 77 9.58 17.10 9.50
N SER A 78 8.69 16.41 10.22
CA SER A 78 7.34 16.10 9.75
C SER A 78 6.33 16.01 10.89
N TRP A 79 5.04 16.07 10.55
CA TRP A 79 3.96 15.87 11.54
C TRP A 79 4.03 14.50 12.20
N ASN A 80 4.37 13.46 11.45
CA ASN A 80 4.47 12.11 11.99
C ASN A 80 5.68 11.96 12.93
N GLU A 81 6.78 12.64 12.64
CA GLU A 81 7.94 12.68 13.55
C GLU A 81 7.61 13.47 14.83
N ALA A 82 6.78 14.53 14.74
CA ALA A 82 6.27 15.21 15.93
C ALA A 82 5.37 14.29 16.79
N LEU A 83 4.49 13.50 16.17
CA LEU A 83 3.67 12.50 16.87
C LEU A 83 4.52 11.42 17.54
N LYS A 84 5.55 10.90 16.85
CA LYS A 84 6.50 9.93 17.42
C LYS A 84 7.29 10.52 18.58
N ALA A 85 7.76 11.77 18.45
CA ALA A 85 8.46 12.48 19.52
C ALA A 85 7.56 12.70 20.74
N ALA A 86 6.24 12.81 20.56
CA ALA A 86 5.25 12.87 21.63
C ALA A 86 4.84 11.48 22.17
N GLY A 87 5.47 10.40 21.70
CA GLY A 87 5.19 9.03 22.15
C GLY A 87 3.99 8.36 21.48
N TYR A 88 3.45 8.93 20.40
CA TYR A 88 2.30 8.38 19.69
C TYR A 88 2.68 7.72 18.36
N ASN A 89 2.00 6.62 18.04
CA ASN A 89 2.02 6.05 16.69
C ASN A 89 1.09 6.87 15.77
N PRO A 90 1.57 7.41 14.63
CA PRO A 90 0.72 8.18 13.73
C PRO A 90 -0.50 7.39 13.25
N ARG A 91 -1.71 7.99 13.29
CA ARG A 91 -2.96 7.34 12.82
C ARG A 91 -2.85 6.81 11.39
N LYS A 92 -2.09 7.50 10.53
CA LYS A 92 -1.73 7.03 9.19
C LYS A 92 -0.30 6.51 9.22
N ARG A 93 -0.13 5.18 9.20
CA ARG A 93 1.17 4.54 8.92
C ARG A 93 1.69 5.06 7.59
N MET A 94 2.66 5.97 7.62
CA MET A 94 3.43 6.34 6.44
C MET A 94 4.69 5.50 6.41
N GLN A 95 4.95 4.90 5.25
CA GLN A 95 5.98 3.87 5.01
C GLN A 95 5.60 2.45 5.49
N VAL A 96 4.36 2.03 5.19
CA VAL A 96 4.01 0.60 5.20
C VAL A 96 5.03 -0.16 4.34
N PRO A 97 5.75 -1.16 4.87
CA PRO A 97 6.67 -1.99 4.10
C PRO A 97 6.02 -2.57 2.86
N ASP A 98 6.82 -2.85 1.84
CA ASP A 98 6.33 -3.44 0.60
C ASP A 98 5.66 -4.79 0.89
N GLU A 99 6.24 -5.62 1.77
CA GLU A 99 5.68 -6.90 2.21
C GLU A 99 4.27 -6.73 2.81
N GLU A 100 4.08 -5.82 3.75
CA GLU A 100 2.78 -5.60 4.42
C GLU A 100 1.69 -5.14 3.43
N LEU A 101 2.07 -4.42 2.37
CA LEU A 101 1.14 -4.11 1.28
C LEU A 101 0.79 -5.36 0.46
N LEU A 102 1.78 -6.14 0.05
CA LEU A 102 1.55 -7.35 -0.75
C LEU A 102 0.77 -8.42 0.04
N GLU A 103 1.01 -8.54 1.34
CA GLU A 103 0.24 -9.36 2.27
C GLU A 103 -1.22 -8.92 2.33
N GLU A 104 -1.50 -7.62 2.30
CA GLU A 104 -2.87 -7.11 2.31
C GLU A 104 -3.63 -7.43 1.01
N ILE A 105 -2.97 -7.44 -0.15
CA ILE A 105 -3.56 -7.98 -1.40
C ILE A 105 -3.94 -9.45 -1.21
N SER A 106 -3.06 -10.22 -0.56
CA SER A 106 -3.29 -11.64 -0.32
C SER A 106 -4.46 -11.90 0.62
N ARG A 107 -4.49 -11.22 1.76
CA ARG A 107 -5.57 -11.30 2.76
C ARG A 107 -6.93 -11.02 2.12
N LEU A 108 -7.01 -9.95 1.34
CA LEU A 108 -8.26 -9.56 0.69
C LEU A 108 -8.63 -10.53 -0.46
N THR A 109 -7.65 -11.19 -1.07
CA THR A 109 -7.89 -12.27 -2.03
C THR A 109 -8.55 -13.48 -1.38
N ASP A 110 -8.07 -13.87 -0.20
CA ASP A 110 -8.65 -14.99 0.56
C ASP A 110 -10.05 -14.67 1.07
N GLU A 111 -10.29 -13.44 1.52
CA GLU A 111 -11.60 -12.98 1.99
C GLU A 111 -12.64 -12.95 0.85
N LEU A 112 -12.26 -12.45 -0.32
CA LEU A 112 -13.16 -12.31 -1.46
C LEU A 112 -13.25 -13.57 -2.33
N GLY A 113 -12.36 -14.56 -2.13
CA GLY A 113 -12.23 -15.73 -3.01
C GLY A 113 -11.67 -15.41 -4.41
N LYS A 114 -11.29 -14.15 -4.65
CA LYS A 114 -10.79 -13.63 -5.93
C LYS A 114 -9.77 -12.52 -5.70
N VAL A 115 -8.89 -12.29 -6.67
CA VAL A 115 -7.91 -11.20 -6.62
C VAL A 115 -8.65 -9.85 -6.61
N PRO A 116 -8.38 -8.96 -5.62
CA PRO A 116 -9.11 -7.72 -5.49
C PRO A 116 -8.80 -6.73 -6.62
N THR A 117 -9.80 -5.93 -6.97
CA THR A 117 -9.60 -4.71 -7.76
C THR A 117 -9.04 -3.58 -6.88
N ALA A 118 -8.43 -2.57 -7.49
CA ALA A 118 -7.99 -1.37 -6.77
C ALA A 118 -9.14 -0.68 -6.00
N LYS A 119 -10.36 -0.78 -6.51
CA LYS A 119 -11.56 -0.23 -5.87
C LYS A 119 -11.95 -1.03 -4.63
N GLU A 120 -11.95 -2.36 -4.71
CA GLU A 120 -12.21 -3.25 -3.56
C GLU A 120 -11.13 -3.09 -2.49
N MET A 121 -9.85 -2.99 -2.87
CA MET A 121 -8.77 -2.67 -1.92
C MET A 121 -9.03 -1.36 -1.18
N SER A 122 -9.55 -0.34 -1.86
CA SER A 122 -9.82 0.94 -1.21
C SER A 122 -11.07 0.96 -0.33
N ALA A 123 -12.00 0.03 -0.57
CA ALA A 123 -13.26 -0.07 0.16
C ALA A 123 -13.16 -1.01 1.37
N ASN A 124 -12.43 -2.12 1.21
CA ASN A 124 -12.40 -3.24 2.15
C ASN A 124 -10.99 -3.55 2.69
N GLY A 125 -9.95 -2.96 2.10
CA GLY A 125 -8.58 -3.14 2.54
C GLY A 125 -8.18 -2.16 3.65
N GLU A 126 -7.18 -2.55 4.43
CA GLU A 126 -6.57 -1.70 5.46
C GLU A 126 -5.87 -0.47 4.85
N PHE A 127 -5.38 -0.61 3.62
CA PHE A 127 -4.69 0.43 2.87
C PHE A 127 -5.47 0.82 1.62
N SER A 128 -5.53 2.12 1.31
CA SER A 128 -6.01 2.57 0.00
C SER A 128 -5.15 1.97 -1.13
N HIS A 129 -5.64 1.92 -2.37
CA HIS A 129 -4.85 1.44 -3.52
C HIS A 129 -3.66 2.34 -3.94
N LYS A 130 -3.59 3.58 -3.45
CA LYS A 130 -2.57 4.57 -3.92
C LYS A 130 -1.11 4.20 -3.61
N PRO A 131 -0.74 3.71 -2.41
CA PRO A 131 0.60 3.23 -2.10
C PRO A 131 1.08 2.15 -3.06
N TYR A 132 0.18 1.27 -3.52
CA TYR A 132 0.47 0.22 -4.48
C TYR A 132 0.80 0.77 -5.87
N ILE A 133 -0.05 1.65 -6.41
CA ILE A 133 0.20 2.29 -7.71
C ILE A 133 1.56 3.00 -7.71
N ARG A 134 1.87 3.75 -6.65
CA ARG A 134 3.12 4.53 -6.57
C ARG A 134 4.37 3.66 -6.53
N ARG A 135 4.31 2.51 -5.83
CA ARG A 135 5.48 1.64 -5.61
C ARG A 135 5.76 0.73 -6.80
N TRP A 136 4.73 0.14 -7.38
CA TRP A 136 4.87 -0.83 -8.47
C TRP A 136 4.54 -0.25 -9.85
N ASN A 137 4.32 1.07 -9.94
CA ASN A 137 3.94 1.75 -11.18
C ASN A 137 2.62 1.20 -11.78
N GLY A 138 1.67 0.85 -10.91
CA GLY A 138 0.35 0.36 -11.30
C GLY A 138 -0.21 -0.73 -10.39
N TRP A 139 -1.55 -0.82 -10.31
CA TRP A 139 -2.23 -1.84 -9.51
C TRP A 139 -1.90 -3.26 -9.97
N GLN A 140 -1.97 -3.51 -11.27
CA GLN A 140 -1.67 -4.83 -11.83
C GLN A 140 -0.24 -5.29 -11.55
N ALA A 141 0.72 -4.36 -11.53
CA ALA A 141 2.09 -4.66 -11.18
C ALA A 141 2.26 -5.00 -9.70
N ALA A 142 1.51 -4.33 -8.81
CA ALA A 142 1.47 -4.68 -7.40
C ALA A 142 0.80 -6.05 -7.16
N VAL A 143 -0.27 -6.36 -7.90
CA VAL A 143 -0.95 -7.66 -7.83
C VAL A 143 -0.02 -8.79 -8.29
N ARG A 144 0.71 -8.61 -9.40
CA ARG A 144 1.76 -9.54 -9.83
C ARG A 144 2.90 -9.67 -8.82
N ALA A 145 3.30 -8.56 -8.20
CA ALA A 145 4.31 -8.58 -7.13
C ALA A 145 3.82 -9.32 -5.88
N ALA A 146 2.53 -9.28 -5.59
CA ALA A 146 1.88 -10.08 -4.54
C ALA A 146 1.71 -11.55 -4.97
N GLY A 147 2.15 -11.88 -6.17
CA GLY A 147 2.13 -13.22 -6.74
C GLY A 147 0.89 -13.51 -7.57
N TYR A 148 -0.14 -12.68 -7.66
CA TYR A 148 -1.40 -13.05 -8.31
C TYR A 148 -1.52 -12.56 -9.76
N GLU A 149 -2.30 -13.26 -10.58
CA GLU A 149 -2.71 -12.80 -11.92
C GLU A 149 -3.80 -11.70 -11.79
N PRO A 150 -3.60 -10.49 -12.34
CA PRO A 150 -4.57 -9.41 -12.23
C PRO A 150 -5.87 -9.65 -13.00
N VAL A 151 -7.00 -9.37 -12.36
CA VAL A 151 -8.33 -9.43 -12.99
C VAL A 151 -8.66 -8.07 -13.64
N GLY A 152 -8.87 -8.04 -14.97
CA GLY A 152 -9.41 -6.89 -15.71
C GLY A 152 -8.40 -6.00 -16.48
N ARG A 153 -8.93 -4.98 -17.18
CA ARG A 153 -8.14 -4.06 -18.04
C ARG A 153 -7.11 -3.23 -17.26
N PRO A 154 -6.05 -2.75 -17.94
CA PRO A 154 -5.04 -1.87 -17.35
C PRO A 154 -5.65 -0.66 -16.66
N ALA A 155 -5.17 -0.35 -15.46
CA ALA A 155 -5.71 0.71 -14.63
C ALA A 155 -4.93 2.02 -14.81
N GLY A 156 -5.65 3.09 -15.18
CA GLY A 156 -5.19 4.49 -15.07
C GLY A 156 -5.12 5.25 -16.40
N PRO A 157 -5.38 6.57 -16.41
CA PRO A 157 -5.25 7.42 -17.62
C PRO A 157 -3.89 7.34 -18.31
N ASP A 158 -2.85 6.96 -17.57
CA ASP A 158 -1.47 6.89 -18.04
C ASP A 158 -1.15 5.57 -18.79
N HIS A 159 -2.11 4.63 -18.89
CA HIS A 159 -1.94 3.40 -19.66
C HIS A 159 -2.58 3.54 -21.05
N HIS A 160 -1.81 3.28 -22.11
CA HIS A 160 -2.24 3.46 -23.51
C HIS A 160 -3.53 2.73 -23.92
N ASN A 161 -3.96 1.72 -23.15
CA ASN A 161 -5.18 0.93 -23.35
C ASN A 161 -6.34 1.24 -22.36
N TRP A 162 -6.23 2.29 -21.55
CA TRP A 162 -7.27 2.70 -20.58
C TRP A 162 -8.44 3.43 -21.25
N LYS A 163 -9.68 3.11 -20.83
CA LYS A 163 -10.91 3.79 -21.27
C LYS A 163 -11.75 4.20 -20.05
N GLU A 164 -12.30 5.41 -20.10
CA GLU A 164 -12.97 6.12 -18.99
C GLU A 164 -14.35 5.53 -18.61
N GLN A 165 -14.92 4.66 -19.45
CA GLN A 165 -16.18 3.94 -19.20
C GLN A 165 -16.05 2.47 -19.65
N PRO A 166 -15.77 1.51 -18.76
CA PRO A 166 -15.73 0.10 -19.11
C PRO A 166 -17.16 -0.46 -19.16
N VAL A 167 -17.57 -0.99 -20.32
CA VAL A 167 -18.91 -1.56 -20.55
C VAL A 167 -19.04 -3.01 -20.04
N HIS A 168 -18.18 -3.47 -19.14
CA HIS A 168 -18.27 -4.82 -18.59
C HIS A 168 -18.17 -4.80 -17.07
N GLU A 169 -19.33 -4.97 -16.44
CA GLU A 169 -19.45 -5.48 -15.09
C GLU A 169 -18.67 -6.80 -14.97
N TRP A 170 -17.76 -6.83 -14.02
CA TRP A 170 -17.35 -7.97 -13.20
C TRP A 170 -17.68 -9.37 -13.77
N ARG A 171 -16.67 -10.07 -14.30
CA ARG A 171 -16.69 -11.53 -14.39
C ARG A 171 -15.46 -12.09 -13.70
N GLU A 172 -15.65 -12.34 -12.40
CA GLU A 172 -14.84 -13.17 -11.52
C GLU A 172 -14.62 -14.51 -12.20
N TYR A 173 -13.38 -14.88 -12.58
CA TYR A 173 -12.91 -16.15 -13.19
C TYR A 173 -13.93 -17.06 -13.94
N GLY A 174 -15.07 -16.60 -14.42
CA GLY A 174 -16.25 -17.40 -14.72
C GLY A 174 -16.99 -17.98 -13.49
N ASP A 175 -18.29 -18.19 -13.65
CA ASP A 175 -19.19 -18.79 -12.65
C ASP A 175 -18.77 -20.20 -12.20
N ASN A 176 -17.92 -20.89 -12.99
CA ASN A 176 -17.43 -22.22 -12.69
C ASN A 176 -16.20 -22.23 -11.76
N TRP A 177 -15.60 -21.09 -11.46
CA TRP A 177 -14.33 -20.99 -10.75
C TRP A 177 -14.34 -21.67 -9.38
N ASP A 178 -15.30 -21.34 -8.51
CA ASP A 178 -15.34 -21.90 -7.15
C ASP A 178 -15.38 -23.42 -7.15
N GLN A 179 -16.17 -23.99 -8.06
CA GLN A 179 -16.27 -25.44 -8.21
C GLN A 179 -14.97 -26.05 -8.74
N GLN A 180 -14.32 -25.44 -9.74
CA GLN A 180 -13.08 -25.95 -10.31
C GLN A 180 -11.89 -25.79 -9.35
N ARG A 181 -11.85 -24.68 -8.61
CA ARG A 181 -10.88 -24.43 -7.54
C ARG A 181 -10.96 -25.51 -6.46
N GLN A 182 -12.17 -25.84 -6.00
CA GLN A 182 -12.36 -26.89 -5.01
C GLN A 182 -11.91 -28.26 -5.56
N LYS A 183 -12.29 -28.60 -6.80
CA LYS A 183 -11.86 -29.84 -7.45
C LYS A 183 -10.33 -29.91 -7.62
N ALA A 184 -9.66 -28.80 -7.92
CA ALA A 184 -8.21 -28.74 -8.02
C ALA A 184 -7.56 -29.02 -6.66
N LEU A 185 -8.04 -28.39 -5.59
CA LEU A 185 -7.58 -28.65 -4.22
C LEU A 185 -7.78 -30.12 -3.80
N GLU A 186 -8.94 -30.70 -4.11
CA GLU A 186 -9.24 -32.12 -3.82
C GLU A 186 -8.35 -33.07 -4.63
N ARG A 187 -8.14 -32.79 -5.92
CA ARG A 187 -7.22 -33.56 -6.78
C ARG A 187 -5.80 -33.56 -6.23
N ASP A 188 -5.36 -32.42 -5.71
CA ASP A 188 -4.01 -32.18 -5.23
C ASP A 188 -3.83 -32.55 -3.74
N ASP A 189 -4.80 -33.28 -3.18
CA ASP A 189 -4.85 -33.72 -1.77
C ASP A 189 -4.59 -32.57 -0.78
N TYR A 190 -5.04 -31.36 -1.14
CA TYR A 190 -4.80 -30.15 -0.36
C TYR A 190 -3.31 -29.91 -0.05
N THR A 191 -2.42 -30.25 -0.99
CA THR A 191 -0.97 -30.04 -0.88
C THR A 191 -0.41 -29.23 -2.03
N CYS A 192 0.66 -28.47 -1.76
CA CYS A 192 1.40 -27.77 -2.81
C CYS A 192 2.05 -28.77 -3.77
N GLN A 193 1.76 -28.64 -5.06
CA GLN A 193 2.23 -29.56 -6.10
C GLN A 193 3.64 -29.26 -6.59
N THR A 194 4.33 -28.26 -6.02
CA THR A 194 5.71 -27.95 -6.41
C THR A 194 6.65 -29.05 -5.89
N PRO A 195 7.53 -29.64 -6.74
CA PRO A 195 8.41 -30.73 -6.33
C PRO A 195 9.26 -30.38 -5.10
N GLY A 196 9.27 -31.28 -4.11
CA GLY A 196 9.99 -31.09 -2.85
C GLY A 196 9.29 -30.18 -1.83
N CYS A 197 8.11 -29.64 -2.15
CA CYS A 197 7.29 -28.90 -1.21
C CYS A 197 6.39 -29.84 -0.38
N GLU A 198 6.27 -29.56 0.91
CA GLU A 198 5.44 -30.33 1.85
C GLU A 198 4.31 -29.51 2.49
N TRP A 199 4.10 -28.27 2.03
CA TRP A 199 3.01 -27.44 2.53
C TRP A 199 1.65 -28.08 2.26
N THR A 200 0.96 -28.45 3.34
CA THR A 200 -0.46 -28.81 3.34
C THR A 200 -1.31 -27.56 3.53
N GLN A 201 -2.59 -27.62 3.16
CA GLN A 201 -3.55 -26.54 3.38
C GLN A 201 -3.60 -26.10 4.84
N ASP A 202 -3.63 -27.05 5.78
CA ASP A 202 -3.76 -26.75 7.20
C ASP A 202 -2.48 -26.14 7.77
N ALA A 203 -1.31 -26.70 7.44
CA ALA A 203 -0.03 -26.14 7.85
C ALA A 203 0.17 -24.73 7.26
N HIS A 204 -0.23 -24.53 6.01
CA HIS A 204 -0.16 -23.23 5.35
C HIS A 204 -1.11 -22.21 5.99
N ARG A 205 -2.32 -22.61 6.36
CA ARG A 205 -3.26 -21.77 7.14
C ARG A 205 -2.70 -21.41 8.50
N GLU A 206 -2.02 -22.34 9.17
CA GLU A 206 -1.42 -22.06 10.47
C GLU A 206 -0.26 -21.05 10.36
N ALA A 207 0.64 -21.27 9.41
CA ALA A 207 1.85 -20.47 9.22
C ALA A 207 1.58 -19.10 8.58
N PHE A 208 0.77 -19.06 7.52
CA PHE A 208 0.55 -17.87 6.69
C PHE A 208 -0.83 -17.23 6.89
N LYS A 209 -1.67 -17.81 7.76
CA LYS A 209 -3.07 -17.38 8.00
C LYS A 209 -3.96 -17.42 6.75
N ARG A 210 -3.57 -18.23 5.76
CA ARG A 210 -4.27 -18.40 4.46
C ARG A 210 -4.13 -19.80 3.88
N GLY A 211 -5.04 -20.17 2.98
CA GLY A 211 -4.99 -21.46 2.28
C GLY A 211 -3.94 -21.51 1.16
N LEU A 212 -3.74 -22.69 0.59
CA LEU A 212 -3.06 -22.85 -0.68
C LEU A 212 -3.86 -22.15 -1.79
N HIS A 213 -3.12 -21.68 -2.79
CA HIS A 213 -3.62 -21.04 -3.98
C HIS A 213 -3.86 -22.07 -5.08
N VAL A 214 -4.76 -21.76 -6.00
CA VAL A 214 -4.94 -22.51 -7.25
C VAL A 214 -4.54 -21.57 -8.38
N HIS A 215 -3.50 -21.94 -9.11
CA HIS A 215 -2.87 -21.13 -10.14
C HIS A 215 -3.24 -21.65 -11.54
N HIS A 216 -3.49 -20.74 -12.48
CA HIS A 216 -3.67 -21.06 -13.90
C HIS A 216 -2.31 -21.24 -14.59
N ILE A 217 -1.99 -22.45 -15.06
CA ILE A 217 -0.73 -22.78 -15.72
C ILE A 217 -0.54 -21.94 -17.01
N ARG A 218 -1.58 -21.88 -17.85
CA ARG A 218 -1.66 -20.93 -18.97
C ARG A 218 -2.55 -19.76 -18.54
N PRO A 219 -2.18 -18.52 -18.88
CA PRO A 219 -2.90 -17.33 -18.45
C PRO A 219 -4.27 -17.25 -19.15
N LEU A 220 -5.23 -16.55 -18.53
CA LEU A 220 -6.59 -16.38 -19.06
C LEU A 220 -6.60 -15.80 -20.49
N SER A 221 -5.67 -14.91 -20.81
CA SER A 221 -5.51 -14.31 -22.14
C SER A 221 -5.23 -15.33 -23.25
N ALA A 222 -4.85 -16.56 -22.90
CA ALA A 222 -4.61 -17.65 -23.84
C ALA A 222 -5.89 -18.45 -24.20
N PHE A 223 -7.05 -18.07 -23.65
CA PHE A 223 -8.33 -18.77 -23.78
C PHE A 223 -9.42 -17.85 -24.32
N GLY A 224 -9.14 -17.07 -25.36
CA GLY A 224 -10.08 -16.11 -25.93
C GLY A 224 -9.97 -16.01 -27.44
N ALA A 225 -11.06 -15.62 -28.11
CA ALA A 225 -11.00 -15.26 -29.52
C ALA A 225 -10.22 -13.95 -29.75
N ASP A 226 -10.28 -13.05 -28.78
CA ASP A 226 -9.47 -11.83 -28.71
C ASP A 226 -9.17 -11.42 -27.26
N GLU A 227 -8.39 -10.34 -27.08
CA GLU A 227 -7.93 -9.82 -25.79
C GLU A 227 -9.02 -9.40 -24.79
N ASN A 228 -10.30 -9.35 -25.21
CA ASN A 228 -11.42 -8.93 -24.38
C ASN A 228 -12.39 -10.07 -24.03
N GLU A 229 -12.18 -11.27 -24.56
CA GLU A 229 -13.02 -12.44 -24.31
C GLU A 229 -12.21 -13.56 -23.68
N VAL A 230 -12.77 -14.23 -22.67
CA VAL A 230 -12.16 -15.40 -22.02
C VAL A 230 -13.21 -16.49 -21.91
N ASP A 231 -12.91 -17.65 -22.49
CA ASP A 231 -13.59 -18.91 -22.27
C ASP A 231 -13.17 -19.48 -20.91
N PHE A 232 -13.94 -19.15 -19.88
CA PHE A 232 -13.68 -19.60 -18.52
C PHE A 232 -13.95 -21.10 -18.32
N GLU A 233 -14.75 -21.73 -19.17
CA GLU A 233 -14.91 -23.19 -19.13
C GLU A 233 -13.60 -23.87 -19.50
N GLN A 234 -12.94 -23.37 -20.54
CA GLN A 234 -11.65 -23.88 -20.97
C GLN A 234 -10.49 -23.44 -20.06
N ALA A 235 -10.48 -22.17 -19.63
CA ALA A 235 -9.41 -21.64 -18.80
C ALA A 235 -9.35 -22.32 -17.42
N ASN A 236 -10.51 -22.67 -16.85
CA ASN A 236 -10.61 -23.31 -15.52
C ASN A 236 -10.64 -24.84 -15.58
N CYS A 237 -10.37 -25.47 -16.72
CA CYS A 237 -10.19 -26.91 -16.77
C CYS A 237 -9.10 -27.34 -15.77
N LEU A 238 -9.29 -28.46 -15.08
CA LEU A 238 -8.34 -28.94 -14.08
C LEU A 238 -6.94 -29.11 -14.65
N GLU A 239 -6.81 -29.47 -15.93
CA GLU A 239 -5.53 -29.59 -16.63
C GLU A 239 -4.76 -28.27 -16.70
N ASN A 240 -5.45 -27.13 -16.62
CA ASN A 240 -4.86 -25.81 -16.57
C ASN A 240 -4.70 -25.26 -15.14
N LEU A 241 -5.09 -26.01 -14.10
CA LEU A 241 -5.02 -25.57 -12.71
C LEU A 241 -4.01 -26.38 -11.91
N VAL A 242 -3.31 -25.72 -10.98
CA VAL A 242 -2.37 -26.36 -10.06
C VAL A 242 -2.44 -25.74 -8.67
N THR A 243 -2.51 -26.57 -7.62
CA THR A 243 -2.45 -26.10 -6.23
C THR A 243 -1.02 -25.82 -5.79
N VAL A 244 -0.77 -24.62 -5.26
CA VAL A 244 0.56 -24.14 -4.87
C VAL A 244 0.49 -23.29 -3.60
N CYS A 245 1.56 -23.29 -2.79
CA CYS A 245 1.66 -22.41 -1.62
C CYS A 245 2.07 -20.98 -2.01
N ALA A 246 1.91 -20.03 -1.08
CA ALA A 246 2.30 -18.63 -1.29
C ALA A 246 3.78 -18.50 -1.69
N GLU A 247 4.66 -19.30 -1.08
CA GLU A 247 6.08 -19.30 -1.41
C GLU A 247 6.39 -19.79 -2.82
N HIS A 248 5.59 -20.69 -3.40
CA HIS A 248 5.86 -21.24 -4.74
C HIS A 248 4.99 -20.63 -5.83
N HIS A 249 3.93 -19.90 -5.50
CA HIS A 249 3.04 -19.30 -6.49
C HIS A 249 3.79 -18.41 -7.49
N HIS A 250 4.76 -17.61 -7.01
CA HIS A 250 5.60 -16.77 -7.88
C HIS A 250 6.50 -17.57 -8.86
N LEU A 251 6.85 -18.82 -8.53
CA LEU A 251 7.62 -19.68 -9.43
C LEU A 251 6.75 -20.12 -10.62
N TRP A 252 5.50 -20.46 -10.36
CA TRP A 252 4.53 -20.88 -11.38
C TRP A 252 4.12 -19.71 -12.29
N GLU A 253 3.93 -18.52 -11.71
CA GLU A 253 3.74 -17.27 -12.47
C GLU A 253 4.86 -17.04 -13.49
N ARG A 254 6.12 -17.22 -13.07
CA ARG A 254 7.29 -17.05 -13.96
C ARG A 254 7.44 -18.14 -15.01
N ALA A 255 6.94 -19.34 -14.71
CA ALA A 255 6.99 -20.46 -15.63
C ALA A 255 5.92 -20.36 -16.72
N SER A 256 4.79 -19.71 -16.42
CA SER A 256 3.68 -19.52 -17.35
C SER A 256 4.15 -19.01 -18.73
N PRO A 257 3.73 -19.64 -19.84
CA PRO A 257 2.67 -20.65 -19.96
C PRO A 257 3.15 -22.12 -19.85
N LEU A 258 4.37 -22.35 -19.39
CA LEU A 258 4.94 -23.70 -19.26
C LEU A 258 4.45 -24.39 -17.98
N ARG A 259 4.09 -25.66 -18.12
CA ARG A 259 3.78 -26.53 -16.98
C ARG A 259 5.09 -27.05 -16.37
N LEU A 260 5.33 -26.74 -15.11
CA LEU A 260 6.40 -27.37 -14.33
C LEU A 260 6.00 -28.82 -13.95
N ASP A 261 6.99 -29.65 -13.65
CA ASP A 261 6.73 -30.97 -13.08
C ASP A 261 5.98 -30.82 -11.76
N THR A 262 4.97 -31.66 -11.55
CA THR A 262 4.19 -31.73 -10.30
C THR A 262 4.58 -32.97 -9.51
N ARG A 263 4.30 -32.94 -8.20
CA ARG A 263 4.51 -34.06 -7.28
C ARG A 263 3.67 -35.30 -7.63
#